data_AF-A0A957YVN9-F1
#
_entry.id   AF-A0A957YVN9-F1
#
_cell.length_a   1.000
_cell.length_b   1.000
_cell.length_c   1.000
_cell.angle_alpha   90.00
_cell.angle_beta   90.00
_cell.angle_gamma   90.00
#
_symmetry.space_group_name_H-M   'P 1'
#
loop_
_entity.id
_entity.type
_entity.pdbx_description
1 polymer ?
#
loop_
_entity_poly.entity_id
_entity_poly.type
_entity_poly.pdbx_seq_one_letter_code
_entity_poly.pdbx_strand_id
1 'polypeptide(L)'
;LDACSMAMAEVAYELSGTADYLLASQSISWAAFPYDQLILAIQEGMSGQEIGEAWLAIEADGLTAHSGVYPYTFSLVDLAQMPAVALAHQTLVSTLRAAWQSDTTRTVATAFADAVEATACVESNYDGKINRFDTYCDLGSFAQRIEGAFVDYPDIANAANAIGTALSSAIITTANHSGLPWSPPESEWWNFTAPPLNGLSLYMPLAPHVDDVRRRYYTANQLGYLTVTDWDTLLADAWGGSEPPTTTVDCDCPANVKLLPLQPSIRLQSPMVTVQEQEAFTVTVELLDLPQQRALGGAQLWLTYDANLVEGIDCTTVAPAGIQLAQCHLDAPGLIRLAFTAPDGFIQDFTAAQLHMRAIGPAGAVSTIRLIVDKLVDAQGAPLSVHTGDSLITIGAGAAQLAGDVNCSGGRDVQDAVLILRYSVSELAAGTQCPPAAGTIYAPACDVDGDGGCQINDALFIVQCAVGIDNGLCPASLQSASATTPRAINEQRRSAPPIQLIPSAIDDEGYIIFSLQTAREETKLGAVGITLRYDADQLELHECLQDPQTQFSYAACHPHDSSAVQTADNTGVVNVGLLAPEG
;
A
#
# COMPACT_ATOMS: atom_id res chain seq x y z
N LEU A 1 0.26 6.18 9.61
CA LEU A 1 1.00 5.77 8.40
C LEU A 1 0.68 4.33 8.13
N ASP A 2 0.07 4.09 6.98
CA ASP A 2 -0.24 2.73 6.52
C ASP A 2 0.98 2.14 5.81
N ALA A 3 1.99 1.72 6.56
CA ALA A 3 3.20 1.09 6.02
C ALA A 3 4.01 0.35 7.09
N CYS A 4 4.81 -0.62 6.63
CA CYS A 4 5.74 -1.40 7.44
C CYS A 4 6.79 -0.52 8.12
N SER A 5 7.13 -0.82 9.37
CA SER A 5 8.27 -0.23 10.09
C SER A 5 8.29 1.31 10.10
N MET A 6 7.12 1.93 10.23
CA MET A 6 7.01 3.40 10.25
C MET A 6 7.00 4.01 11.67
N ALA A 7 6.82 3.21 12.72
CA ALA A 7 6.97 3.68 14.11
C ALA A 7 8.45 3.66 14.53
N MET A 8 9.26 4.41 13.79
CA MET A 8 10.69 4.61 14.02
C MET A 8 10.91 6.00 14.62
N ALA A 9 11.83 6.12 15.58
CA ALA A 9 12.16 7.40 16.21
C ALA A 9 12.64 8.43 15.17
N GLU A 10 13.35 7.96 14.15
CA GLU A 10 13.81 8.74 13.00
C GLU A 10 12.62 9.29 12.22
N VAL A 11 11.66 8.44 11.85
CA VAL A 11 10.46 8.84 11.08
C VAL A 11 9.61 9.81 11.90
N ALA A 12 9.36 9.51 13.17
CA ALA A 12 8.59 10.38 14.05
C ALA A 12 9.25 11.76 14.18
N TYR A 13 10.58 11.82 14.29
CA TYR A 13 11.29 13.08 14.36
C TYR A 13 11.23 13.88 13.05
N GLU A 14 11.42 13.25 11.88
CA GLU A 14 11.32 13.95 10.59
C GLU A 14 9.91 14.51 10.32
N LEU A 15 8.88 13.86 10.85
CA LEU A 15 7.50 14.34 10.75
C LEU A 15 7.16 15.40 11.80
N SER A 16 8.02 15.60 12.82
CA SER A 16 7.77 16.59 13.86
C SER A 16 7.66 17.99 13.27
N GLY A 17 6.56 18.68 13.57
CA GLY A 17 6.23 19.98 12.99
C GLY A 17 5.44 19.94 11.67
N THR A 18 5.17 18.75 11.11
CA THR A 18 4.28 18.57 9.94
C THR A 18 2.94 17.93 10.30
N ALA A 19 2.90 17.16 11.39
CA ALA A 19 1.70 16.56 11.95
C ALA A 19 1.78 16.62 13.48
N ASP A 20 0.61 16.54 14.15
CA ASP A 20 0.53 16.51 15.61
C ASP A 20 0.77 15.10 16.16
N TYR A 21 0.25 14.07 15.46
CA TYR A 21 0.30 12.68 15.92
C TYR A 21 0.73 11.72 14.82
N LEU A 22 1.42 10.65 15.21
CA LEU A 22 1.78 9.52 14.34
C LEU A 22 1.20 8.23 14.92
N LEU A 23 0.28 7.60 14.17
CA LEU A 23 -0.10 6.20 14.38
C LEU A 23 0.67 5.33 13.38
N ALA A 24 1.49 4.40 13.86
CA ALA A 24 2.27 3.51 13.01
C ALA A 24 2.64 2.21 13.75
N SER A 25 3.28 1.28 13.05
CA SER A 25 3.83 0.06 13.64
C SER A 25 5.35 -0.01 13.52
N GLN A 26 5.97 -0.66 14.51
CA GLN A 26 7.41 -0.89 14.57
C GLN A 26 7.84 -2.01 13.61
N SER A 27 7.03 -3.07 13.50
CA SER A 27 7.32 -4.26 12.71
C SER A 27 6.79 -4.17 11.27
N ILE A 28 7.28 -5.06 10.40
CA ILE A 28 6.80 -5.28 9.03
C ILE A 28 5.39 -5.91 8.94
N SER A 29 4.92 -6.60 10.00
CA SER A 29 3.55 -7.13 10.10
C SER A 29 2.75 -6.23 11.00
N TRP A 30 1.63 -5.67 10.51
CA TRP A 30 1.15 -4.50 11.21
C TRP A 30 -0.31 -4.05 11.06
N ALA A 31 -1.18 -4.49 10.15
CA ALA A 31 -2.55 -3.95 10.11
C ALA A 31 -3.60 -4.88 9.50
N ALA A 32 -4.86 -4.67 9.90
CA ALA A 32 -6.05 -5.30 9.33
C ALA A 32 -6.66 -4.47 8.18
N PHE A 33 -6.33 -3.18 8.07
CA PHE A 33 -6.83 -2.26 7.04
C PHE A 33 -8.36 -2.10 6.97
N PRO A 34 -9.11 -2.03 8.10
CA PRO A 34 -10.57 -1.89 8.06
C PRO A 34 -10.97 -0.44 7.82
N TYR A 35 -10.57 0.13 6.69
CA TYR A 35 -10.77 1.55 6.36
C TYR A 35 -12.22 2.01 6.44
N ASP A 36 -13.16 1.12 6.14
CA ASP A 36 -14.58 1.35 6.33
C ASP A 36 -14.90 1.68 7.79
N GLN A 37 -14.35 0.92 8.74
CA GLN A 37 -14.53 1.15 10.17
C GLN A 37 -13.71 2.35 10.66
N LEU A 38 -12.49 2.54 10.17
CA LEU A 38 -11.65 3.69 10.54
C LEU A 38 -12.33 5.02 10.17
N ILE A 39 -12.88 5.12 8.96
CA ILE A 39 -13.59 6.33 8.52
C ILE A 39 -14.85 6.56 9.35
N LEU A 40 -15.63 5.51 9.63
CA LEU A 40 -16.84 5.60 10.44
C LEU A 40 -16.57 5.96 11.91
N ALA A 41 -15.36 5.70 12.41
CA ALA A 41 -14.97 6.04 13.77
C ALA A 41 -14.74 7.54 13.96
N ILE A 42 -14.54 8.31 12.90
CA ILE A 42 -14.35 9.75 12.99
C ILE A 42 -15.71 10.42 13.22
N GLN A 43 -15.83 11.12 14.34
CA GLN A 43 -17.00 11.90 14.70
C GLN A 43 -16.68 13.39 14.77
N GLU A 44 -17.69 14.23 14.53
CA GLU A 44 -17.55 15.68 14.62
C GLU A 44 -17.05 16.10 16.01
N GLY A 45 -16.03 16.95 16.03
CA GLY A 45 -15.43 17.48 17.26
C GLY A 45 -14.35 16.61 17.90
N MET A 46 -14.07 15.41 17.38
CA MET A 46 -12.92 14.63 17.84
C MET A 46 -11.60 15.33 17.54
N SER A 47 -10.69 15.32 18.50
CA SER A 47 -9.30 15.72 18.33
C SER A 47 -8.51 14.67 17.53
N GLY A 48 -7.35 15.08 16.98
CA GLY A 48 -6.46 14.14 16.28
C GLY A 48 -5.99 12.98 17.17
N GLN A 49 -5.81 13.23 18.47
CA GLN A 49 -5.49 12.19 19.45
C GLN A 49 -6.63 11.17 19.57
N GLU A 50 -7.87 11.64 19.78
CA GLU A 50 -9.03 10.75 19.93
C GLU A 50 -9.25 9.91 18.66
N ILE A 51 -9.03 10.50 17.47
CA ILE A 51 -9.07 9.76 16.20
C ILE A 51 -7.98 8.67 16.17
N GLY A 52 -6.74 9.02 16.53
CA GLY A 52 -5.62 8.08 16.56
C GLY A 52 -5.83 6.93 17.55
N GLU A 53 -6.36 7.20 18.74
CA GLU A 53 -6.69 6.19 19.76
C GLU A 53 -7.81 5.26 19.27
N ALA A 54 -8.85 5.81 18.65
CA ALA A 54 -9.95 5.02 18.08
C ALA A 54 -9.47 4.12 16.94
N TRP A 55 -8.65 4.64 16.03
CA TRP A 55 -8.08 3.87 14.92
C TRP A 55 -7.16 2.75 15.41
N LEU A 56 -6.29 3.03 16.39
CA LEU A 56 -5.42 2.02 16.99
C LEU A 56 -6.24 0.89 17.62
N ALA A 57 -7.32 1.21 18.33
CA ALA A 57 -8.20 0.21 18.93
C ALA A 57 -8.87 -0.67 17.86
N ILE A 58 -9.42 -0.06 16.81
CA ILE A 58 -10.09 -0.79 15.71
C ILE A 58 -9.13 -1.74 15.00
N GLU A 59 -7.92 -1.28 14.68
CA GLU A 59 -6.90 -2.11 14.05
C GLU A 59 -6.48 -3.29 14.94
N ALA A 60 -6.19 -3.01 16.22
CA ALA A 60 -5.80 -4.03 17.18
C ALA A 60 -6.92 -5.07 17.40
N ASP A 61 -8.17 -4.64 17.54
CA ASP A 61 -9.34 -5.51 17.68
C ASP A 61 -9.55 -6.35 16.41
N GLY A 62 -9.42 -5.75 15.23
CA GLY A 62 -9.52 -6.42 13.95
C GLY A 62 -8.53 -7.57 13.80
N LEU A 63 -7.25 -7.34 14.13
CA LEU A 63 -6.21 -8.37 14.09
C LEU A 63 -6.41 -9.44 15.16
N THR A 64 -6.84 -9.05 16.35
CA THR A 64 -7.09 -9.99 17.46
C THR A 64 -8.28 -10.90 17.15
N ALA A 65 -9.34 -10.38 16.50
CA ALA A 65 -10.53 -11.15 16.15
C ALA A 65 -10.27 -12.23 15.10
N HIS A 66 -9.27 -12.07 14.22
CA HIS A 66 -8.93 -13.03 13.17
C HIS A 66 -8.09 -14.22 13.69
N SER A 67 -8.53 -14.84 14.79
CA SER A 67 -7.96 -16.00 15.51
C SER A 67 -6.92 -15.73 16.61
N GLY A 68 -6.60 -14.47 16.92
CA GLY A 68 -5.59 -14.16 17.93
C GLY A 68 -4.19 -14.71 17.58
N VAL A 69 -3.96 -14.95 16.30
CA VAL A 69 -2.70 -15.51 15.80
C VAL A 69 -1.79 -14.41 15.25
N TYR A 70 -2.31 -13.28 14.74
CA TYR A 70 -1.46 -12.32 14.04
C TYR A 70 -0.67 -11.40 14.99
N PRO A 71 0.65 -11.25 14.78
CA PRO A 71 1.46 -10.32 15.54
C PRO A 71 1.30 -8.88 15.03
N TYR A 72 1.27 -7.92 15.95
CA TYR A 72 1.24 -6.48 15.64
C TYR A 72 1.91 -5.63 16.73
N THR A 73 2.31 -4.40 16.38
CA THR A 73 3.13 -3.50 17.23
C THR A 73 2.80 -2.01 17.05
N PHE A 74 1.54 -1.63 17.15
CA PHE A 74 1.09 -0.24 16.99
C PHE A 74 1.52 0.68 18.13
N SER A 75 1.78 1.93 17.78
CA SER A 75 1.91 3.04 18.72
C SER A 75 1.29 4.31 18.15
N LEU A 76 0.70 5.11 19.06
CA LEU A 76 0.28 6.48 18.80
C LEU A 76 1.25 7.42 19.52
N VAL A 77 1.88 8.31 18.76
CA VAL A 77 2.97 9.18 19.22
C VAL A 77 2.56 10.65 19.08
N ASP A 78 2.75 11.43 20.13
CA ASP A 78 2.72 12.91 20.11
C ASP A 78 4.03 13.42 19.50
N LEU A 79 3.94 13.94 18.28
CA LEU A 79 5.10 14.40 17.52
C LEU A 79 5.71 15.69 18.10
N ALA A 80 4.97 16.44 18.91
CA ALA A 80 5.50 17.63 19.59
C ALA A 80 6.55 17.27 20.65
N GLN A 81 6.58 16.02 21.14
CA GLN A 81 7.54 15.55 22.14
C GLN A 81 8.84 14.99 21.54
N MET A 82 8.88 14.75 20.22
CA MET A 82 10.05 14.14 19.57
C MET A 82 11.35 14.93 19.73
N PRO A 83 11.37 16.28 19.79
CA PRO A 83 12.58 17.02 20.15
C PRO A 83 13.15 16.66 21.52
N ALA A 84 12.29 16.38 22.52
CA ALA A 84 12.74 15.97 23.85
C ALA A 84 13.32 14.54 23.84
N VAL A 85 12.71 13.63 23.07
CA VAL A 85 13.25 12.27 22.85
C VAL A 85 14.62 12.33 22.19
N ALA A 86 14.78 13.13 21.13
CA ALA A 86 16.06 13.31 20.45
C ALA A 86 17.13 13.90 21.37
N LEU A 87 16.79 14.90 22.20
CA LEU A 87 17.74 15.49 23.16
C LEU A 87 18.16 14.50 24.27
N ALA A 88 17.23 13.70 24.78
CA ALA A 88 17.54 12.64 25.74
C ALA A 88 18.49 11.61 25.10
N HIS A 89 18.23 11.22 23.85
CA HIS A 89 19.07 10.29 23.11
C HIS A 89 20.46 10.87 22.82
N GLN A 90 20.57 12.15 22.44
CA GLN A 90 21.86 12.86 22.31
C GLN A 90 22.67 12.83 23.62
N THR A 91 21.99 13.06 24.75
CA THR A 91 22.64 13.04 26.07
C THR A 91 23.22 11.65 26.36
N LEU A 92 22.48 10.59 26.05
CA LEU A 92 22.99 9.22 26.19
C LEU A 92 24.19 8.98 25.27
N VAL A 93 24.07 9.34 23.99
CA VAL A 93 25.14 9.18 22.99
C VAL A 93 26.43 9.87 23.45
N SER A 94 26.35 11.15 23.83
CA SER A 94 27.51 11.91 24.27
C SER A 94 28.19 11.30 25.51
N THR A 95 27.39 10.80 26.46
CA THR A 95 27.89 10.19 27.70
C THR A 95 28.56 8.84 27.43
N LEU A 96 27.94 7.99 26.60
CA LEU A 96 28.52 6.72 26.16
C LEU A 96 29.85 6.95 25.46
N ARG A 97 29.90 7.88 24.49
CA ARG A 97 31.12 8.18 23.73
C ARG A 97 32.24 8.70 24.62
N ALA A 98 31.94 9.59 25.57
CA ALA A 98 32.92 10.10 26.53
C ALA A 98 33.51 8.97 27.39
N ALA A 99 32.66 8.07 27.91
CA ALA A 99 33.11 6.91 28.67
C ALA A 99 33.94 5.96 27.81
N TRP A 100 33.51 5.69 26.59
CA TRP A 100 34.18 4.82 25.63
C TRP A 100 35.60 5.29 25.30
N GLN A 101 35.78 6.60 25.07
CA GLN A 101 37.11 7.18 24.80
C GLN A 101 38.06 7.11 26.00
N SER A 102 37.51 7.10 27.22
CA SER A 102 38.29 6.99 28.46
C SER A 102 38.61 5.55 28.84
N ASP A 103 37.87 4.58 28.30
CA ASP A 103 37.96 3.18 28.66
C ASP A 103 38.99 2.41 27.82
N THR A 104 40.22 2.37 28.34
CA THR A 104 41.31 1.57 27.76
C THR A 104 41.10 0.05 27.89
N THR A 105 40.16 -0.39 28.73
CA THR A 105 39.91 -1.81 29.04
C THR A 105 38.80 -2.45 28.19
N ARG A 106 38.09 -1.65 27.38
CA ARG A 106 36.93 -2.06 26.56
C ARG A 106 35.73 -2.59 27.37
N THR A 107 35.68 -2.36 28.68
CA THR A 107 34.53 -2.67 29.53
C THR A 107 33.24 -1.99 29.05
N VAL A 108 33.29 -0.70 28.70
CA VAL A 108 32.17 0.08 28.16
C VAL A 108 31.72 -0.49 26.82
N ALA A 109 32.67 -0.79 25.92
CA ALA A 109 32.36 -1.36 24.62
C ALA A 109 31.65 -2.73 24.73
N THR A 110 32.13 -3.60 25.63
CA THR A 110 31.52 -4.89 25.89
C THR A 110 30.14 -4.75 26.52
N ALA A 111 29.99 -3.91 27.55
CA ALA A 111 28.70 -3.67 28.19
C ALA A 111 27.66 -3.08 27.22
N PHE A 112 28.09 -2.20 26.31
CA PHE A 112 27.23 -1.67 25.25
C PHE A 112 26.78 -2.77 24.28
N ALA A 113 27.70 -3.61 23.79
CA ALA A 113 27.36 -4.71 22.89
C ALA A 113 26.39 -5.71 23.55
N ASP A 114 26.64 -6.06 24.82
CA ASP A 114 25.77 -6.95 25.59
C ASP A 114 24.36 -6.34 25.78
N ALA A 115 24.28 -5.03 26.01
CA ALA A 115 23.00 -4.32 26.13
C ALA A 115 22.22 -4.30 24.81
N VAL A 116 22.91 -4.06 23.68
CA VAL A 116 22.32 -4.11 22.34
C VAL A 116 21.78 -5.51 22.04
N GLU A 117 22.56 -6.57 22.28
CA GLU A 117 22.11 -7.94 22.02
C GLU A 117 20.94 -8.37 22.92
N ALA A 118 20.77 -7.74 24.08
CA ALA A 118 19.64 -7.97 24.98
C ALA A 118 18.40 -7.10 24.68
N THR A 119 18.49 -6.18 23.72
CA THR A 119 17.40 -5.24 23.36
C THR A 119 16.30 -5.98 22.59
N ALA A 120 15.03 -5.64 22.83
CA ALA A 120 13.93 -6.17 22.02
C ALA A 120 14.03 -5.61 20.59
N CYS A 121 14.06 -6.50 19.59
CA CYS A 121 13.98 -6.12 18.20
C CYS A 121 12.70 -6.65 17.55
N VAL A 122 12.36 -6.06 16.41
CA VAL A 122 11.23 -6.48 15.58
C VAL A 122 11.78 -6.96 14.24
N GLU A 123 11.00 -7.78 13.55
CA GLU A 123 11.37 -8.23 12.21
C GLU A 123 11.55 -7.01 11.29
N SER A 124 12.74 -6.91 10.69
CA SER A 124 13.19 -5.77 9.87
C SER A 124 13.88 -6.18 8.56
N ASN A 125 14.07 -7.47 8.33
CA ASN A 125 14.87 -8.01 7.22
C ASN A 125 14.07 -8.93 6.28
N TYR A 126 12.76 -9.12 6.51
CA TYR A 126 11.87 -9.96 5.71
C TYR A 126 12.25 -11.46 5.68
N ASP A 127 12.98 -11.97 6.68
CA ASP A 127 13.29 -13.39 6.83
C ASP A 127 12.24 -14.19 7.63
N GLY A 128 11.24 -13.50 8.19
CA GLY A 128 10.14 -14.07 8.97
C GLY A 128 10.48 -14.37 10.42
N LYS A 129 11.65 -13.98 10.91
CA LYS A 129 12.17 -14.36 12.24
C LYS A 129 12.59 -13.12 13.01
N ILE A 130 12.35 -13.14 14.32
CA ILE A 130 12.88 -12.10 15.21
C ILE A 130 14.18 -12.64 15.83
N ASN A 131 15.31 -12.16 15.33
CA ASN A 131 16.61 -12.66 15.76
C ASN A 131 17.68 -11.55 15.75
N ARG A 132 18.93 -11.90 16.05
CA ARG A 132 20.05 -10.94 16.15
C ARG A 132 20.44 -10.25 14.82
N PHE A 133 19.88 -10.68 13.70
CA PHE A 133 20.07 -10.05 12.40
C PHE A 133 19.02 -8.97 12.13
N ASP A 134 18.04 -8.80 13.00
CA ASP A 134 17.17 -7.65 12.96
C ASP A 134 17.90 -6.38 13.40
N THR A 135 17.63 -5.31 12.67
CA THR A 135 18.30 -4.02 12.85
C THR A 135 17.33 -2.94 13.32
N TYR A 136 16.03 -3.21 13.40
CA TYR A 136 15.07 -2.29 14.02
C TYR A 136 14.76 -2.79 15.43
N CYS A 137 15.23 -2.02 16.42
CA CYS A 137 15.16 -2.40 17.82
C CYS A 137 14.46 -1.33 18.63
N ASP A 138 13.67 -1.75 19.62
CA ASP A 138 12.85 -0.86 20.43
C ASP A 138 13.73 0.07 21.28
N LEU A 139 13.51 1.38 21.13
CA LEU A 139 14.31 2.42 21.75
C LEU A 139 14.16 2.43 23.28
N GLY A 140 12.97 2.13 23.80
CA GLY A 140 12.74 2.06 25.24
C GLY A 140 13.39 0.82 25.87
N SER A 141 13.29 -0.32 25.19
CA SER A 141 14.00 -1.55 25.56
C SER A 141 15.51 -1.31 25.60
N PHE A 142 16.07 -0.67 24.58
CA PHE A 142 17.49 -0.34 24.52
C PHE A 142 17.92 0.55 25.69
N ALA A 143 17.18 1.62 25.96
CA ALA A 143 17.44 2.50 27.10
C ALA A 143 17.43 1.72 28.43
N GLN A 144 16.46 0.83 28.63
CA GLN A 144 16.41 -0.02 29.83
C GLN A 144 17.62 -0.97 29.93
N ARG A 145 18.07 -1.54 28.81
CA ARG A 145 19.25 -2.43 28.79
C ARG A 145 20.53 -1.67 29.12
N ILE A 146 20.69 -0.47 28.59
CA ILE A 146 21.83 0.40 28.91
C ILE A 146 21.78 0.82 30.38
N GLU A 147 20.63 1.25 30.91
CA GLU A 147 20.48 1.60 32.33
C GLU A 147 20.94 0.45 33.25
N GLY A 148 20.52 -0.78 32.96
CA GLY A 148 20.90 -1.96 33.73
C GLY A 148 22.38 -2.36 33.57
N ALA A 149 22.92 -2.30 32.35
CA ALA A 149 24.30 -2.69 32.07
C ALA A 149 25.33 -1.70 32.65
N PHE A 150 24.93 -0.45 32.86
CA PHE A 150 25.80 0.64 33.28
C PHE A 150 25.48 1.14 34.71
N VAL A 151 25.03 0.28 35.60
CA VAL A 151 24.71 0.64 37.01
C VAL A 151 25.87 1.29 37.75
N ASP A 152 27.12 0.91 37.43
CA ASP A 152 28.34 1.49 38.01
C ASP A 152 28.78 2.81 37.33
N TYR A 153 28.08 3.22 36.26
CA TYR A 153 28.30 4.46 35.51
C TYR A 153 27.04 5.34 35.59
N PRO A 154 26.83 6.05 36.72
CA PRO A 154 25.57 6.72 36.99
C PRO A 154 25.18 7.75 35.93
N ASP A 155 26.14 8.40 35.28
CA ASP A 155 25.85 9.36 34.22
C ASP A 155 25.23 8.67 32.98
N ILE A 156 25.73 7.48 32.59
CA ILE A 156 25.18 6.70 31.48
C ILE A 156 23.80 6.16 31.86
N ALA A 157 23.66 5.59 33.06
CA ALA A 157 22.39 5.06 33.54
C ALA A 157 21.30 6.14 33.62
N ASN A 158 21.63 7.32 34.15
CA ASN A 158 20.71 8.46 34.21
C ASN A 158 20.34 8.97 32.80
N ALA A 159 21.29 9.03 31.87
CA ALA A 159 21.02 9.45 30.50
C ALA A 159 20.11 8.45 29.77
N ALA A 160 20.29 7.15 30.01
CA ALA A 160 19.40 6.13 29.48
C ALA A 160 18.00 6.21 30.10
N ASN A 161 17.89 6.40 31.41
CA ASN A 161 16.61 6.63 32.10
C ASN A 161 15.85 7.85 31.55
N ALA A 162 16.57 8.91 31.17
CA ALA A 162 15.98 10.11 30.56
C ALA A 162 15.28 9.81 29.22
N ILE A 163 15.76 8.84 28.44
CA ILE A 163 15.08 8.39 27.23
C ILE A 163 13.73 7.75 27.59
N GLY A 164 13.71 6.87 28.59
CA GLY A 164 12.46 6.26 29.07
C GLY A 164 11.42 7.29 29.51
N THR A 165 11.86 8.33 30.22
CA THR A 165 10.99 9.45 30.64
C THR A 165 10.48 10.29 29.46
N ALA A 166 11.35 10.54 28.46
CA ALA A 166 10.94 11.27 27.25
C ALA A 166 9.95 10.44 26.43
N LEU A 167 10.18 9.14 26.26
CA LEU A 167 9.27 8.22 25.59
C LEU A 167 7.92 8.12 26.31
N SER A 168 7.88 8.04 27.64
CA SER A 168 6.59 8.01 28.36
C SER A 168 5.76 9.29 28.20
N SER A 169 6.40 10.38 27.77
CA SER A 169 5.71 11.64 27.43
C SER A 169 5.27 11.66 25.96
N ALA A 170 6.08 11.09 25.05
CA ALA A 170 5.81 11.06 23.62
C ALA A 170 4.80 9.99 23.20
N ILE A 171 4.82 8.82 23.85
CA ILE A 171 3.96 7.69 23.50
C ILE A 171 2.64 7.83 24.26
N ILE A 172 1.57 8.10 23.52
CA ILE A 172 0.21 8.26 24.08
C ILE A 172 -0.35 6.89 24.46
N THR A 173 -0.28 5.95 23.52
CA THR A 173 -0.76 4.58 23.71
C THR A 173 -0.05 3.62 22.76
N THR A 174 -0.06 2.34 23.11
CA THR A 174 0.51 1.25 22.31
C THR A 174 -0.44 0.07 22.30
N ALA A 175 -0.49 -0.66 21.20
CA ALA A 175 -1.11 -1.98 21.15
C ALA A 175 -0.13 -2.96 20.51
N ASN A 176 0.21 -4.03 21.23
CA ASN A 176 1.04 -5.09 20.71
C ASN A 176 0.47 -6.46 21.05
N HIS A 177 0.77 -7.44 20.20
CA HIS A 177 0.31 -8.81 20.36
C HIS A 177 1.33 -9.76 19.74
N SER A 178 1.73 -10.78 20.50
CA SER A 178 2.61 -11.85 20.02
C SER A 178 1.83 -12.84 19.16
N GLY A 179 2.44 -13.41 18.13
CA GLY A 179 1.70 -14.21 17.16
C GLY A 179 2.55 -14.88 16.08
N LEU A 180 1.90 -15.60 15.18
CA LEU A 180 2.50 -16.11 13.94
C LEU A 180 2.24 -15.13 12.79
N PRO A 181 3.28 -14.62 12.11
CA PRO A 181 3.09 -13.77 10.94
C PRO A 181 2.45 -14.56 9.79
N TRP A 182 1.78 -13.86 8.87
CA TRP A 182 1.10 -14.48 7.72
C TRP A 182 2.04 -14.98 6.60
N SER A 183 3.36 -14.83 6.76
CA SER A 183 4.34 -14.97 5.68
C SER A 183 5.20 -16.22 5.90
N PRO A 184 5.40 -17.07 4.88
CA PRO A 184 6.28 -18.21 4.96
C PRO A 184 7.73 -17.83 5.30
N PRO A 185 8.45 -18.65 6.09
CA PRO A 185 7.96 -19.86 6.74
C PRO A 185 7.08 -19.52 7.95
N GLU A 186 5.82 -19.97 7.93
CA GLU A 186 4.77 -19.70 8.94
C GLU A 186 5.05 -20.39 10.31
N SER A 187 6.31 -20.68 10.63
CA SER A 187 6.67 -21.53 11.76
C SER A 187 7.28 -20.79 12.95
N GLU A 188 7.54 -19.48 12.86
CA GLU A 188 8.17 -18.74 13.96
C GLU A 188 7.19 -17.83 14.69
N TRP A 189 6.99 -18.14 15.98
CA TRP A 189 6.20 -17.33 16.89
C TRP A 189 6.95 -16.06 17.27
N TRP A 190 6.42 -14.91 16.88
CA TRP A 190 6.94 -13.60 17.23
C TRP A 190 6.49 -13.23 18.64
N ASN A 191 7.45 -13.02 19.53
CA ASN A 191 7.18 -12.69 20.93
C ASN A 191 7.53 -11.24 21.25
N PHE A 192 6.52 -10.43 21.55
CA PHE A 192 6.66 -9.02 21.93
C PHE A 192 6.45 -8.75 23.43
N THR A 193 6.26 -9.80 24.25
CA THR A 193 5.96 -9.65 25.69
C THR A 193 7.18 -9.54 26.59
N ALA A 194 8.33 -10.05 26.14
CA ALA A 194 9.55 -10.08 26.95
C ALA A 194 10.81 -10.05 26.05
N PRO A 195 11.48 -8.88 25.92
CA PRO A 195 11.18 -7.61 26.58
C PRO A 195 9.94 -6.92 25.97
N PRO A 196 9.23 -6.08 26.74
CA PRO A 196 8.12 -5.31 26.20
C PRO A 196 8.62 -4.28 25.20
N LEU A 197 7.83 -4.05 24.15
CA LEU A 197 8.03 -2.93 23.23
C LEU A 197 7.42 -1.66 23.80
N ASN A 198 8.12 -0.54 23.68
CA ASN A 198 7.76 0.78 24.17
C ASN A 198 7.21 1.72 23.07
N GLY A 199 7.14 1.26 21.82
CA GLY A 199 6.32 1.91 20.77
C GLY A 199 7.11 2.64 19.70
N LEU A 200 8.41 2.85 19.86
CA LEU A 200 9.28 3.41 18.83
C LEU A 200 10.53 2.56 18.69
N SER A 201 10.82 2.15 17.45
CA SER A 201 12.06 1.48 17.10
C SER A 201 13.14 2.48 16.69
N LEU A 202 14.39 2.03 16.69
CA LEU A 202 15.59 2.74 16.24
C LEU A 202 16.40 1.79 15.37
N TYR A 203 17.03 2.32 14.32
CA TYR A 203 17.96 1.55 13.52
C TYR A 203 19.29 1.30 14.28
N MET A 204 19.62 0.02 14.50
CA MET A 204 20.80 -0.46 15.21
C MET A 204 21.57 -1.51 14.39
N PRO A 205 22.30 -1.11 13.34
CA PRO A 205 23.06 -2.01 12.50
C PRO A 205 24.38 -2.38 13.18
N LEU A 206 24.32 -3.16 14.26
CA LEU A 206 25.49 -3.53 15.06
C LEU A 206 25.89 -4.99 14.89
N ALA A 207 25.05 -5.81 14.26
CA ALA A 207 25.41 -7.15 13.83
C ALA A 207 26.39 -7.07 12.63
N PRO A 208 27.60 -7.65 12.74
CA PRO A 208 28.57 -7.66 11.65
C PRO A 208 27.97 -8.20 10.35
N HIS A 209 28.16 -7.49 9.23
CA HIS A 209 27.76 -7.91 7.88
C HIS A 209 26.26 -7.95 7.60
N VAL A 210 25.41 -7.55 8.56
CA VAL A 210 23.99 -7.37 8.31
C VAL A 210 23.69 -5.90 8.08
N ASP A 211 23.16 -5.62 6.89
CA ASP A 211 22.71 -4.29 6.50
C ASP A 211 23.80 -3.20 6.45
N ASP A 212 25.08 -3.59 6.43
CA ASP A 212 26.24 -2.69 6.37
C ASP A 212 26.16 -1.68 5.22
N VAL A 213 25.53 -2.06 4.11
CA VAL A 213 25.34 -1.18 2.95
C VAL A 213 24.40 -0.02 3.29
N ARG A 214 23.37 -0.23 4.10
CA ARG A 214 22.41 0.81 4.47
C ARG A 214 22.99 1.84 5.44
N ARG A 215 24.00 1.47 6.23
CA ARG A 215 24.74 2.40 7.10
C ARG A 215 25.29 3.63 6.36
N ARG A 216 25.63 3.51 5.07
CA ARG A 216 26.12 4.66 4.28
C ARG A 216 25.07 5.76 4.07
N TYR A 217 23.79 5.41 4.19
CA TYR A 217 22.67 6.34 4.07
C TYR A 217 22.20 6.84 5.44
N TYR A 218 22.53 6.11 6.50
CA TYR A 218 22.14 6.44 7.86
C TYR A 218 23.17 7.40 8.49
N THR A 219 23.12 8.67 8.05
CA THR A 219 24.06 9.73 8.44
C THR A 219 23.32 11.03 8.73
N ALA A 220 23.94 11.92 9.51
CA ALA A 220 23.45 13.28 9.77
C ALA A 220 23.16 14.11 8.49
N ASN A 221 23.75 13.78 7.35
CA ASN A 221 23.47 14.48 6.09
C ASN A 221 22.15 14.05 5.43
N GLN A 222 21.57 12.93 5.85
CA GLN A 222 20.36 12.34 5.26
C GLN A 222 19.16 12.39 6.20
N LEU A 223 19.39 12.38 7.52
CA LEU A 223 18.33 12.36 8.53
C LEU A 223 18.58 13.46 9.57
N GLY A 224 17.60 14.35 9.75
CA GLY A 224 17.59 15.37 10.78
C GLY A 224 17.70 14.80 12.19
N TYR A 225 17.11 13.64 12.46
CA TYR A 225 17.25 12.97 13.77
C TYR A 225 18.73 12.72 14.13
N LEU A 226 19.55 12.35 13.14
CA LEU A 226 20.98 12.08 13.34
C LEU A 226 21.80 13.36 13.51
N THR A 227 21.37 14.49 12.96
CA THR A 227 22.00 15.80 13.21
C THR A 227 21.92 16.24 14.67
N VAL A 228 20.91 15.76 15.40
CA VAL A 228 20.71 16.10 16.81
C VAL A 228 21.30 15.03 17.72
N THR A 229 21.12 13.76 17.40
CA THR A 229 21.48 12.66 18.31
C THR A 229 22.95 12.27 18.26
N ASP A 230 23.66 12.56 17.17
CA ASP A 230 25.01 12.02 16.88
C ASP A 230 25.07 10.48 16.93
N TRP A 231 23.92 9.80 16.78
CA TRP A 231 23.81 8.35 16.89
C TRP A 231 24.67 7.63 15.83
N ASP A 232 24.73 8.17 14.61
CA ASP A 232 25.60 7.68 13.53
C ASP A 232 27.09 7.67 13.94
N THR A 233 27.51 8.65 14.74
CA THR A 233 28.89 8.74 15.22
C THR A 233 29.18 7.71 16.32
N LEU A 234 28.23 7.46 17.24
CA LEU A 234 28.37 6.36 18.21
C LEU A 234 28.41 4.99 17.51
N LEU A 235 27.57 4.79 16.49
CA LEU A 235 27.65 3.59 15.64
C LEU A 235 29.05 3.48 15.02
N ALA A 236 29.59 4.55 14.42
CA ALA A 236 30.95 4.53 13.87
C ALA A 236 32.02 4.14 14.90
N ASP A 237 31.92 4.65 16.14
CA ASP A 237 32.81 4.28 17.24
C ASP A 237 32.68 2.79 17.60
N ALA A 238 31.46 2.26 17.67
CA ALA A 238 31.18 0.84 17.93
C ALA A 238 31.77 -0.07 16.84
N TRP A 239 31.79 0.42 15.60
CA TRP A 239 32.40 -0.24 14.44
C TRP A 239 33.92 -0.03 14.32
N GLY A 240 34.55 0.54 15.36
CA GLY A 240 35.99 0.78 15.40
C GLY A 240 36.48 1.80 14.37
N GLY A 241 35.60 2.73 13.96
CA GLY A 241 35.89 3.73 12.94
C GLY A 241 35.96 3.18 11.52
N SER A 242 35.50 1.95 11.28
CA SER A 242 35.39 1.44 9.91
C SER A 242 34.33 2.24 9.13
N GLU A 243 34.76 2.84 8.02
CA GLU A 243 33.83 3.46 7.08
C GLU A 243 32.86 2.41 6.55
N PRO A 244 31.57 2.76 6.36
CA PRO A 244 30.62 1.89 5.69
C PRO A 244 31.20 1.42 4.34
N PRO A 245 30.96 0.17 3.92
CA PRO A 245 31.45 -0.31 2.63
C PRO A 245 31.05 0.65 1.50
N THR A 246 32.04 1.22 0.81
CA THR A 246 31.81 2.16 -0.30
C THR A 246 31.45 1.43 -1.60
N THR A 247 31.87 0.18 -1.73
CA THR A 247 31.39 -0.67 -2.80
C THR A 247 29.90 -0.81 -2.62
N THR A 248 29.13 -0.46 -3.65
CA THR A 248 27.85 -1.13 -3.90
C THR A 248 28.18 -2.62 -3.89
N VAL A 249 28.05 -3.25 -2.72
CA VAL A 249 27.66 -4.64 -2.68
C VAL A 249 26.39 -4.58 -3.50
N ASP A 250 26.47 -5.09 -4.73
CA ASP A 250 25.29 -5.59 -5.40
C ASP A 250 24.66 -6.42 -4.31
N CYS A 251 23.61 -5.89 -3.68
CA CYS A 251 22.85 -6.69 -2.76
C CYS A 251 22.53 -7.91 -3.62
N ASP A 252 23.09 -9.06 -3.27
CA ASP A 252 22.54 -10.35 -3.64
C ASP A 252 21.17 -10.42 -2.95
N CYS A 253 20.26 -9.46 -3.23
CA CYS A 253 18.90 -9.79 -3.58
C CYS A 253 19.08 -11.00 -4.50
N PRO A 254 18.62 -12.19 -4.11
CA PRO A 254 18.91 -13.41 -4.82
C PRO A 254 18.75 -13.12 -6.31
N ALA A 255 19.72 -13.48 -7.15
CA ALA A 255 19.80 -13.14 -8.58
C ALA A 255 18.54 -13.51 -9.42
N ASN A 256 17.52 -14.04 -8.75
CA ASN A 256 16.20 -14.42 -9.22
C ASN A 256 15.14 -13.32 -8.99
N VAL A 257 15.38 -12.31 -8.15
CA VAL A 257 14.59 -11.06 -8.19
C VAL A 257 15.25 -10.17 -9.22
N LYS A 258 15.00 -10.47 -10.50
CA LYS A 258 15.05 -9.43 -11.53
C LYS A 258 14.19 -8.29 -10.96
N LEU A 259 14.81 -7.16 -10.61
CA LEU A 259 14.10 -5.89 -10.71
C LEU A 259 13.51 -5.93 -12.11
N LEU A 260 12.18 -6.06 -12.20
CA LEU A 260 11.52 -6.07 -13.50
C LEU A 260 12.04 -4.79 -14.16
N PRO A 261 12.77 -4.89 -15.30
CA PRO A 261 13.20 -3.69 -15.99
C PRO A 261 11.94 -2.85 -16.16
N LEU A 262 11.97 -1.58 -15.75
CA LEU A 262 10.84 -0.66 -15.90
C LEU A 262 10.29 -0.88 -17.31
N GLN A 263 9.13 -1.52 -17.38
CA GLN A 263 8.53 -1.83 -18.65
C GLN A 263 7.96 -0.51 -19.15
N PRO A 264 8.27 -0.08 -20.38
CA PRO A 264 7.67 1.12 -20.92
C PRO A 264 6.15 1.02 -20.75
N SER A 265 5.52 2.09 -20.27
CA SER A 265 4.09 2.14 -20.08
C SER A 265 3.49 3.12 -21.08
N ILE A 266 2.41 2.72 -21.74
CA ILE A 266 1.65 3.61 -22.63
C ILE A 266 0.30 3.82 -21.98
N ARG A 267 0.02 5.06 -21.60
CA ARG A 267 -1.18 5.40 -20.81
C ARG A 267 -1.95 6.50 -21.51
N LEU A 268 -3.25 6.49 -21.25
CA LEU A 268 -4.13 7.62 -21.56
C LEU A 268 -4.14 8.52 -20.32
N GLN A 269 -3.82 9.81 -20.48
CA GLN A 269 -3.61 10.76 -19.37
C GLN A 269 -4.87 11.01 -18.51
N SER A 270 -6.00 10.44 -18.89
CA SER A 270 -7.24 10.52 -18.12
C SER A 270 -7.90 9.14 -18.09
N PRO A 271 -7.57 8.28 -17.11
CA PRO A 271 -8.14 6.94 -17.03
C PRO A 271 -9.66 6.98 -16.82
N MET A 272 -10.21 8.09 -16.32
CA MET A 272 -11.64 8.36 -16.27
C MET A 272 -11.91 9.83 -16.66
N VAL A 273 -12.83 10.05 -17.60
CA VAL A 273 -13.33 11.39 -17.97
C VAL A 273 -14.85 11.34 -17.95
N THR A 274 -15.48 12.31 -17.28
CA THR A 274 -16.91 12.54 -17.40
C THR A 274 -17.15 13.73 -18.31
N VAL A 275 -17.97 13.54 -19.35
CA VAL A 275 -18.23 14.54 -20.41
C VAL A 275 -19.71 14.67 -20.66
N GLN A 276 -20.20 15.88 -20.84
CA GLN A 276 -21.63 16.12 -21.08
C GLN A 276 -22.03 15.64 -22.48
N GLU A 277 -23.30 15.32 -22.68
CA GLU A 277 -23.82 14.99 -24.01
C GLU A 277 -23.53 16.13 -25.02
N GLN A 278 -23.00 15.77 -26.20
CA GLN A 278 -22.52 16.67 -27.26
C GLN A 278 -21.27 17.49 -26.94
N GLU A 279 -20.67 17.34 -25.75
CA GLU A 279 -19.44 18.03 -25.37
C GLU A 279 -18.23 17.46 -26.09
N ALA A 280 -17.35 18.35 -26.54
CA ALA A 280 -16.06 17.98 -27.09
C ALA A 280 -15.00 17.93 -25.98
N PHE A 281 -14.14 16.93 -26.02
CA PHE A 281 -13.09 16.70 -25.02
C PHE A 281 -11.80 16.20 -25.68
N THR A 282 -10.70 16.20 -24.93
CA THR A 282 -9.38 15.75 -25.39
C THR A 282 -8.87 14.59 -24.56
N VAL A 283 -8.37 13.55 -25.24
CA VAL A 283 -7.66 12.43 -24.61
C VAL A 283 -6.22 12.43 -25.10
N THR A 284 -5.27 12.41 -24.18
CA THR A 284 -3.84 12.40 -24.49
C THR A 284 -3.28 10.98 -24.43
N VAL A 285 -2.47 10.60 -25.43
CA VAL A 285 -1.72 9.34 -25.46
C VAL A 285 -0.27 9.62 -25.04
N GLU A 286 0.15 9.06 -23.92
CA GLU A 286 1.49 9.27 -23.34
C GLU A 286 2.29 7.97 -23.34
N LEU A 287 3.59 8.08 -23.64
CA LEU A 287 4.57 7.03 -23.44
C LEU A 287 5.45 7.43 -22.28
N LEU A 288 5.42 6.62 -21.22
CA LEU A 288 6.11 6.82 -19.96
C LEU A 288 7.06 5.66 -19.69
N ASP A 289 7.99 5.86 -18.76
CA ASP A 289 8.91 4.84 -18.26
C ASP A 289 9.77 4.21 -19.37
N LEU A 290 10.16 4.98 -20.40
CA LEU A 290 10.96 4.43 -21.49
C LEU A 290 12.32 3.92 -20.96
N PRO A 291 12.71 2.66 -21.29
CA PRO A 291 13.91 2.06 -20.73
C PRO A 291 15.16 2.77 -21.26
N GLN A 292 15.95 3.34 -20.35
CA GLN A 292 17.20 4.06 -20.67
C GLN A 292 18.21 3.19 -21.43
N GLN A 293 18.15 1.86 -21.28
CA GLN A 293 19.04 0.91 -21.95
C GLN A 293 18.55 0.44 -23.33
N ARG A 294 17.27 0.64 -23.66
CA ARG A 294 16.68 0.23 -24.94
C ARG A 294 15.83 1.37 -25.49
N ALA A 295 16.48 2.30 -26.18
CA ALA A 295 15.83 3.46 -26.78
C ALA A 295 14.73 3.04 -27.76
N LEU A 296 13.55 3.65 -27.64
CA LEU A 296 12.38 3.42 -28.48
C LEU A 296 12.72 3.72 -29.94
N GLY A 297 12.44 2.79 -30.85
CA GLY A 297 12.70 2.91 -32.29
C GLY A 297 11.45 3.14 -33.14
N GLY A 298 10.28 2.77 -32.62
CA GLY A 298 9.00 3.07 -33.26
C GLY A 298 7.83 2.34 -32.63
N ALA A 299 6.63 2.84 -32.93
CA ALA A 299 5.37 2.27 -32.44
C ALA A 299 4.28 2.28 -33.52
N GLN A 300 3.39 1.30 -33.45
CA GLN A 300 2.09 1.26 -34.11
C GLN A 300 1.05 0.90 -33.05
N LEU A 301 0.12 1.81 -32.83
CA LEU A 301 -0.87 1.79 -31.76
C LEU A 301 -2.26 1.97 -32.37
N TRP A 302 -3.23 1.19 -31.91
CA TRP A 302 -4.63 1.31 -32.31
C TRP A 302 -5.44 1.66 -31.07
N LEU A 303 -6.34 2.63 -31.19
CA LEU A 303 -7.32 2.94 -30.16
C LEU A 303 -8.70 2.56 -30.66
N THR A 304 -9.43 1.79 -29.85
CA THR A 304 -10.83 1.44 -30.14
C THR A 304 -11.77 2.06 -29.13
N TYR A 305 -12.95 2.49 -29.59
CA TYR A 305 -14.00 3.07 -28.75
C TYR A 305 -15.39 2.77 -29.34
N ASP A 306 -16.46 2.92 -28.55
CA ASP A 306 -17.82 2.75 -29.05
C ASP A 306 -18.24 3.98 -29.85
N ALA A 307 -18.27 3.83 -31.18
CA ALA A 307 -18.65 4.88 -32.12
C ALA A 307 -20.11 5.36 -31.99
N ASN A 308 -20.96 4.65 -31.24
CA ASN A 308 -22.33 5.09 -30.94
C ASN A 308 -22.40 6.00 -29.71
N LEU A 309 -21.34 5.99 -28.89
CA LEU A 309 -21.26 6.75 -27.65
C LEU A 309 -20.27 7.92 -27.76
N VAL A 310 -19.22 7.75 -28.55
CA VAL A 310 -18.17 8.76 -28.73
C VAL A 310 -17.86 8.90 -30.23
N GLU A 311 -17.68 10.13 -30.68
CA GLU A 311 -17.24 10.47 -32.04
C GLU A 311 -15.80 11.00 -31.99
N GLY A 312 -14.89 10.43 -32.78
CA GLY A 312 -13.57 11.04 -32.99
C GLY A 312 -13.67 12.22 -33.96
N ILE A 313 -13.33 13.43 -33.49
CA ILE A 313 -13.38 14.68 -34.28
C ILE A 313 -12.07 14.89 -35.04
N ASP A 314 -10.95 14.81 -34.32
CA ASP A 314 -9.61 15.06 -34.86
C ASP A 314 -8.55 14.28 -34.08
N CYS A 315 -7.41 14.03 -34.70
CA CYS A 315 -6.23 13.51 -34.00
C CYS A 315 -4.97 14.23 -34.43
N THR A 316 -4.31 14.88 -33.48
CA THR A 316 -3.09 15.64 -33.70
C THR A 316 -1.91 14.98 -33.01
N THR A 317 -0.78 14.80 -33.70
CA THR A 317 0.46 14.29 -33.10
C THR A 317 1.18 15.43 -32.38
N VAL A 318 1.74 15.14 -31.19
CA VAL A 318 2.46 16.14 -30.35
C VAL A 318 3.92 15.71 -30.12
N ALA A 319 4.42 14.84 -31.00
CA ALA A 319 5.68 14.16 -30.80
C ALA A 319 6.87 15.13 -30.77
N PRO A 320 7.81 14.98 -29.82
CA PRO A 320 8.95 15.87 -29.65
C PRO A 320 10.00 15.69 -30.76
N ALA A 321 10.98 16.60 -30.79
CA ALA A 321 12.15 16.46 -31.66
C ALA A 321 12.88 15.14 -31.38
N GLY A 322 13.07 14.33 -32.43
CA GLY A 322 13.64 12.98 -32.34
C GLY A 322 12.63 11.88 -32.69
N ILE A 323 11.33 12.16 -32.54
CA ILE A 323 10.27 11.34 -33.13
C ILE A 323 9.99 11.83 -34.55
N GLN A 324 9.98 10.91 -35.51
CA GLN A 324 9.78 11.14 -36.93
C GLN A 324 8.54 10.39 -37.42
N LEU A 325 8.01 10.81 -38.58
CA LEU A 325 6.88 10.16 -39.26
C LEU A 325 5.66 9.92 -38.35
N ALA A 326 5.44 10.79 -37.36
CA ALA A 326 4.30 10.69 -36.46
C ALA A 326 3.00 10.98 -37.23
N GLN A 327 2.16 9.96 -37.34
CA GLN A 327 0.88 10.00 -38.03
C GLN A 327 -0.22 9.57 -37.06
N CYS A 328 -1.31 10.31 -37.04
CA CYS A 328 -2.53 9.88 -36.36
C CYS A 328 -3.71 10.03 -37.30
N HIS A 329 -4.49 8.96 -37.45
CA HIS A 329 -5.57 8.87 -38.43
C HIS A 329 -6.86 8.32 -37.80
N LEU A 330 -7.97 9.01 -38.05
CA LEU A 330 -9.33 8.52 -37.82
C LEU A 330 -9.70 7.60 -39.00
N ASP A 331 -9.53 6.30 -38.86
CA ASP A 331 -9.64 5.38 -40.00
C ASP A 331 -11.05 4.92 -40.29
N ALA A 332 -11.81 4.66 -39.23
CA ALA A 332 -13.20 4.27 -39.26
C ALA A 332 -13.86 4.73 -37.96
N PRO A 333 -15.21 4.86 -37.93
CA PRO A 333 -15.92 5.11 -36.67
C PRO A 333 -15.49 4.07 -35.62
N GLY A 334 -15.03 4.54 -34.45
CA GLY A 334 -14.59 3.67 -33.36
C GLY A 334 -13.14 3.18 -33.45
N LEU A 335 -12.35 3.63 -34.43
CA LEU A 335 -10.95 3.22 -34.61
C LEU A 335 -10.04 4.41 -34.96
N ILE A 336 -8.98 4.60 -34.17
CA ILE A 336 -7.89 5.54 -34.45
C ILE A 336 -6.57 4.77 -34.54
N ARG A 337 -5.77 5.02 -35.60
CA ARG A 337 -4.39 4.52 -35.69
C ARG A 337 -3.39 5.63 -35.43
N LEU A 338 -2.40 5.31 -34.61
CA LEU A 338 -1.25 6.16 -34.30
C LEU A 338 0.03 5.39 -34.63
N ALA A 339 0.92 6.00 -35.41
CA ALA A 339 2.22 5.42 -35.74
C ALA A 339 3.30 6.49 -35.72
N PHE A 340 4.49 6.11 -35.27
CA PHE A 340 5.66 6.98 -35.31
C PHE A 340 6.96 6.16 -35.29
N THR A 341 8.07 6.76 -35.71
CA THR A 341 9.41 6.15 -35.69
C THR A 341 10.40 7.05 -34.97
N ALA A 342 11.45 6.47 -34.43
CA ALA A 342 12.54 7.16 -33.76
C ALA A 342 13.85 6.44 -34.14
N PRO A 343 14.35 6.65 -35.37
CA PRO A 343 15.43 5.82 -35.94
C PRO A 343 16.73 5.87 -35.12
N ASP A 344 16.98 6.98 -34.44
CA ASP A 344 18.16 7.17 -33.57
C ASP A 344 17.92 6.74 -32.12
N GLY A 345 16.71 6.27 -31.79
CA GLY A 345 16.28 5.93 -30.45
C GLY A 345 15.71 7.13 -29.67
N PHE A 346 14.67 6.89 -28.87
CA PHE A 346 14.11 7.88 -27.94
C PHE A 346 14.00 7.29 -26.52
N ILE A 347 14.43 8.04 -25.51
CA ILE A 347 14.56 7.57 -24.10
C ILE A 347 13.83 8.44 -23.09
N GLN A 348 13.14 9.49 -23.53
CA GLN A 348 12.40 10.39 -22.65
C GLN A 348 10.91 10.08 -22.73
N ASP A 349 10.20 10.34 -21.66
CA ASP A 349 8.74 10.28 -21.66
C ASP A 349 8.18 11.38 -22.56
N PHE A 350 7.08 11.10 -23.27
CA PHE A 350 6.48 12.08 -24.16
C PHE A 350 5.00 11.82 -24.48
N THR A 351 4.32 12.88 -24.86
CA THR A 351 2.98 12.82 -25.46
C THR A 351 3.07 12.50 -26.94
N ALA A 352 2.51 11.37 -27.36
CA ALA A 352 2.51 10.97 -28.77
C ALA A 352 1.41 11.67 -29.57
N ALA A 353 0.20 11.77 -29.01
CA ALA A 353 -0.95 12.37 -29.70
C ALA A 353 -1.99 12.93 -28.73
N GLN A 354 -2.79 13.86 -29.24
CA GLN A 354 -4.02 14.37 -28.65
C GLN A 354 -5.20 13.99 -29.54
N LEU A 355 -6.19 13.33 -28.95
CA LEU A 355 -7.41 12.89 -29.59
C LEU A 355 -8.51 13.87 -29.21
N HIS A 356 -9.05 14.61 -30.18
CA HIS A 356 -10.22 15.46 -29.97
C HIS A 356 -11.47 14.62 -30.28
N MET A 357 -12.35 14.48 -29.30
CA MET A 357 -13.50 13.58 -29.36
C MET A 357 -14.77 14.31 -28.90
N ARG A 358 -15.94 13.76 -29.19
CA ARG A 358 -17.24 14.25 -28.75
C ARG A 358 -18.07 13.14 -28.12
N ALA A 359 -18.73 13.41 -27.01
CA ALA A 359 -19.71 12.49 -26.46
C ALA A 359 -21.02 12.59 -27.26
N ILE A 360 -21.49 11.50 -27.86
CA ILE A 360 -22.73 11.48 -28.65
C ILE A 360 -23.77 10.49 -28.12
N GLY A 361 -23.38 9.64 -27.16
CA GLY A 361 -24.28 8.70 -26.49
C GLY A 361 -25.17 9.38 -25.45
N PRO A 362 -26.18 8.67 -24.93
CA PRO A 362 -27.06 9.22 -23.91
C PRO A 362 -26.35 9.32 -22.55
N ALA A 363 -26.89 10.19 -21.70
CA ALA A 363 -26.58 10.28 -20.28
C ALA A 363 -26.47 8.92 -19.56
N GLY A 364 -25.45 8.76 -18.73
CA GLY A 364 -25.15 7.54 -17.98
C GLY A 364 -24.54 6.42 -18.81
N ALA A 365 -24.39 6.58 -20.13
CA ALA A 365 -23.65 5.64 -20.94
C ALA A 365 -22.15 5.74 -20.65
N VAL A 366 -21.47 4.61 -20.78
CA VAL A 366 -20.02 4.51 -20.54
C VAL A 366 -19.36 3.91 -21.77
N SER A 367 -18.33 4.57 -22.29
CA SER A 367 -17.50 4.08 -23.39
C SER A 367 -16.07 3.90 -22.91
N THR A 368 -15.47 2.74 -23.18
CA THR A 368 -14.04 2.52 -22.93
C THR A 368 -13.25 2.87 -24.19
N ILE A 369 -12.20 3.69 -24.05
CA ILE A 369 -11.14 3.80 -25.06
C ILE A 369 -10.09 2.76 -24.70
N ARG A 370 -9.99 1.73 -25.54
CA ARG A 370 -9.01 0.67 -25.38
C ARG A 370 -7.77 0.95 -26.21
N LEU A 371 -6.60 0.90 -25.58
CA LEU A 371 -5.32 1.05 -26.25
C LEU A 371 -4.76 -0.34 -26.60
N ILE A 372 -4.49 -0.57 -27.88
CA ILE A 372 -3.92 -1.80 -28.41
C ILE A 372 -2.55 -1.49 -29.02
N VAL A 373 -1.51 -2.15 -28.52
CA VAL A 373 -0.17 -2.06 -29.10
C VAL A 373 -0.01 -3.14 -30.15
N ASP A 374 -0.04 -2.74 -31.42
CA ASP A 374 0.22 -3.66 -32.54
C ASP A 374 1.72 -3.91 -32.67
N LYS A 375 2.53 -2.85 -32.56
CA LYS A 375 3.99 -2.95 -32.61
C LYS A 375 4.65 -1.91 -31.71
N LEU A 376 5.60 -2.34 -30.88
CA LEU A 376 6.51 -1.46 -30.15
C LEU A 376 7.91 -2.05 -30.21
N VAL A 377 8.86 -1.31 -30.77
CA VAL A 377 10.23 -1.80 -30.99
C VAL A 377 11.27 -0.77 -30.53
N ASP A 378 12.46 -1.25 -30.17
CA ASP A 378 13.63 -0.40 -29.93
C ASP A 378 14.26 0.07 -31.26
N ALA A 379 15.29 0.93 -31.17
CA ALA A 379 16.01 1.49 -32.31
C ALA A 379 16.65 0.43 -33.23
N GLN A 380 16.84 -0.81 -32.73
CA GLN A 380 17.35 -1.95 -33.49
C GLN A 380 16.23 -2.80 -34.10
N GLY A 381 14.97 -2.43 -33.86
CA GLY A 381 13.78 -3.14 -34.35
C GLY A 381 13.38 -4.35 -33.50
N ALA A 382 14.01 -4.56 -32.34
CA ALA A 382 13.63 -5.65 -31.45
C ALA A 382 12.41 -5.24 -30.59
N PRO A 383 11.46 -6.15 -30.35
CA PRO A 383 10.23 -5.84 -29.63
C PRO A 383 10.50 -5.39 -28.19
N LEU A 384 9.66 -4.46 -27.71
CA LEU A 384 9.61 -3.99 -26.32
C LEU A 384 8.32 -4.50 -25.68
N SER A 385 8.43 -5.07 -24.48
CA SER A 385 7.26 -5.37 -23.63
C SER A 385 6.70 -4.07 -23.06
N VAL A 386 5.38 -3.98 -22.92
CA VAL A 386 4.70 -2.72 -22.59
C VAL A 386 3.47 -2.98 -21.75
N HIS A 387 3.21 -2.09 -20.81
CA HIS A 387 1.93 -2.02 -20.10
C HIS A 387 1.03 -0.97 -20.73
N THR A 388 -0.22 -1.31 -20.99
CA THR A 388 -1.23 -0.39 -21.54
C THR A 388 -2.25 -0.01 -20.48
N GLY A 389 -2.66 1.26 -20.44
CA GLY A 389 -3.80 1.73 -19.65
C GLY A 389 -4.97 2.15 -20.54
N ASP A 390 -6.15 1.55 -20.32
CA ASP A 390 -7.39 1.97 -20.95
C ASP A 390 -7.98 3.21 -20.25
N SER A 391 -8.88 3.91 -20.94
CA SER A 391 -9.61 5.06 -20.40
C SER A 391 -11.11 4.81 -20.43
N LEU A 392 -11.81 5.23 -19.38
CA LEU A 392 -13.25 5.17 -19.24
C LEU A 392 -13.85 6.55 -19.48
N ILE A 393 -14.81 6.65 -20.38
CA ILE A 393 -15.58 7.86 -20.63
C ILE A 393 -16.99 7.64 -20.12
N THR A 394 -17.41 8.42 -19.14
CA THR A 394 -18.80 8.48 -18.68
C THR A 394 -19.48 9.66 -19.33
N ILE A 395 -20.61 9.43 -19.99
CA ILE A 395 -21.40 10.52 -20.59
C ILE A 395 -22.34 11.05 -19.51
N GLY A 396 -22.06 12.24 -19.00
CA GLY A 396 -22.93 12.96 -18.09
C GLY A 396 -24.25 13.32 -18.77
N ALA A 397 -25.36 13.24 -18.02
CA ALA A 397 -26.58 13.90 -18.45
C ALA A 397 -26.31 15.40 -18.51
N GLY A 398 -26.55 16.04 -19.66
CA GLY A 398 -26.47 17.50 -19.82
C GLY A 398 -27.04 18.17 -18.58
N ALA A 399 -26.16 18.65 -17.69
CA ALA A 399 -26.47 18.74 -16.27
C ALA A 399 -27.68 19.64 -16.02
N ALA A 400 -28.78 19.04 -15.54
CA ALA A 400 -29.59 19.74 -14.55
C ALA A 400 -28.67 19.89 -13.34
N GLN A 401 -28.11 21.09 -13.20
CA GLN A 401 -27.06 21.40 -12.24
C GLN A 401 -27.47 20.96 -10.84
N LEU A 402 -26.80 19.93 -10.33
CA LEU A 402 -27.07 19.39 -9.01
C LEU A 402 -26.39 20.32 -8.00
N ALA A 403 -27.15 20.83 -7.02
CA ALA A 403 -26.55 21.44 -5.85
C ALA A 403 -25.58 20.41 -5.24
N GLY A 404 -24.33 20.79 -4.99
CA GLY A 404 -23.23 19.95 -4.53
C GLY A 404 -22.27 19.46 -5.61
N ASP A 405 -22.61 19.56 -6.90
CA ASP A 405 -21.74 19.16 -8.02
C ASP A 405 -20.88 20.37 -8.46
N VAL A 406 -19.80 20.63 -7.72
CA VAL A 406 -18.96 21.83 -7.93
C VAL A 406 -17.92 21.64 -9.03
N ASN A 407 -17.70 20.41 -9.49
CA ASN A 407 -16.87 20.10 -10.65
C ASN A 407 -17.66 19.84 -11.95
N CYS A 408 -18.99 19.84 -11.88
CA CYS A 408 -19.90 19.59 -13.01
C CYS A 408 -19.75 18.20 -13.63
N SER A 409 -19.40 17.19 -12.82
CA SER A 409 -19.29 15.80 -13.23
C SER A 409 -20.64 15.13 -13.45
N GLY A 410 -21.76 15.77 -13.08
CA GLY A 410 -23.08 15.17 -13.08
C GLY A 410 -23.34 14.26 -11.87
N GLY A 411 -22.40 14.19 -10.92
CA GLY A 411 -22.50 13.50 -9.65
C GLY A 411 -22.32 14.47 -8.48
N ARG A 412 -22.63 14.00 -7.27
CA ARG A 412 -22.19 14.65 -6.02
C ARG A 412 -21.42 13.62 -5.24
N ASP A 413 -20.10 13.74 -5.20
CA ASP A 413 -19.26 12.76 -4.52
C ASP A 413 -18.12 13.40 -3.72
N VAL A 414 -17.24 12.56 -3.17
CA VAL A 414 -16.14 13.04 -2.32
C VAL A 414 -15.18 13.97 -3.07
N GLN A 415 -15.10 13.90 -4.40
CA GLN A 415 -14.28 14.82 -5.19
C GLN A 415 -14.81 16.26 -5.12
N ASP A 416 -16.14 16.43 -5.16
CA ASP A 416 -16.78 17.74 -4.97
C ASP A 416 -16.49 18.30 -3.59
N ALA A 417 -16.60 17.46 -2.55
CA ALA A 417 -16.31 17.85 -1.17
C ALA A 417 -14.85 18.34 -1.02
N VAL A 418 -13.88 17.63 -1.60
CA VAL A 418 -12.47 18.05 -1.57
C VAL A 418 -12.25 19.39 -2.26
N LEU A 419 -12.92 19.66 -3.37
CA LEU A 419 -12.81 20.94 -4.06
C LEU A 419 -13.39 22.09 -3.23
N ILE A 420 -14.49 21.87 -2.52
CA ILE A 420 -15.03 22.84 -1.56
C ILE A 420 -14.04 23.10 -0.41
N LEU A 421 -13.43 22.05 0.15
CA LEU A 421 -12.42 22.19 1.20
C LEU A 421 -11.23 23.06 0.73
N ARG A 422 -10.72 22.81 -0.48
CA ARG A 422 -9.64 23.60 -1.08
C ARG A 422 -10.05 25.05 -1.34
N TYR A 423 -11.28 25.27 -1.80
CA TYR A 423 -11.84 26.62 -1.93
C TYR A 423 -11.92 27.33 -0.58
N SER A 424 -12.35 26.64 0.49
CA SER A 424 -12.50 27.22 1.83
C SER A 424 -11.17 27.71 2.44
N VAL A 425 -10.05 27.10 2.04
CA VAL A 425 -8.68 27.52 2.40
C VAL A 425 -8.03 28.43 1.35
N SER A 426 -8.82 28.99 0.42
CA SER A 426 -8.38 29.92 -0.63
C SER A 426 -7.35 29.35 -1.63
N GLU A 427 -7.30 28.02 -1.81
CA GLU A 427 -6.50 27.41 -2.89
C GLU A 427 -7.18 27.49 -4.27
N LEU A 428 -8.50 27.60 -4.28
CA LEU A 428 -9.33 27.71 -5.49
C LEU A 428 -10.13 29.01 -5.46
N ALA A 429 -10.44 29.56 -6.62
CA ALA A 429 -11.32 30.72 -6.76
C ALA A 429 -12.76 30.31 -7.12
N ALA A 430 -13.71 31.22 -6.94
CA ALA A 430 -15.10 31.00 -7.34
C ALA A 430 -15.26 31.25 -8.85
N GLY A 431 -15.90 30.32 -9.55
CA GLY A 431 -16.30 30.44 -10.95
C GLY A 431 -17.80 30.28 -11.13
N THR A 432 -18.35 30.85 -12.21
CA THR A 432 -19.77 30.70 -12.61
C THR A 432 -19.92 29.94 -13.93
N GLN A 433 -18.86 29.34 -14.42
CA GLN A 433 -18.87 28.53 -15.64
C GLN A 433 -18.80 27.05 -15.26
N CYS A 434 -19.59 26.25 -15.95
CA CYS A 434 -19.69 24.81 -15.76
C CYS A 434 -19.36 24.14 -17.12
N PRO A 435 -18.30 23.32 -17.22
CA PRO A 435 -17.35 22.98 -16.16
C PRO A 435 -16.50 24.19 -15.70
N PRO A 436 -16.02 24.20 -14.44
CA PRO A 436 -15.21 25.30 -13.91
C PRO A 436 -13.85 25.40 -14.62
N ALA A 437 -13.33 26.63 -14.75
CA ALA A 437 -11.99 26.85 -15.25
C ALA A 437 -10.95 26.27 -14.28
N ALA A 438 -9.75 25.93 -14.78
CA ALA A 438 -8.66 25.45 -13.93
C ALA A 438 -8.38 26.42 -12.77
N GLY A 439 -8.28 25.89 -11.55
CA GLY A 439 -8.11 26.68 -10.34
C GLY A 439 -9.39 27.33 -9.81
N THR A 440 -10.56 26.93 -10.32
CA THR A 440 -11.86 27.40 -9.83
C THR A 440 -12.81 26.26 -9.48
N ILE A 441 -13.82 26.55 -8.66
CA ILE A 441 -14.99 25.68 -8.44
C ILE A 441 -16.23 26.31 -9.07
N TYR A 442 -17.25 25.52 -9.38
CA TYR A 442 -18.55 26.03 -9.79
C TYR A 442 -19.35 26.51 -8.56
N ALA A 443 -19.14 27.78 -8.19
CA ALA A 443 -19.68 28.37 -6.97
C ALA A 443 -21.22 28.30 -6.85
N PRO A 444 -22.03 28.42 -7.92
CA PRO A 444 -23.48 28.33 -7.79
C PRO A 444 -24.02 26.97 -7.34
N ALA A 445 -23.21 25.90 -7.37
CA ALA A 445 -23.58 24.60 -6.80
C ALA A 445 -22.98 24.35 -5.41
N CYS A 446 -22.15 25.25 -4.87
CA CYS A 446 -21.40 24.97 -3.65
C CYS A 446 -22.20 25.11 -2.36
N ASP A 447 -23.04 26.15 -2.25
CA ASP A 447 -23.87 26.43 -1.07
C ASP A 447 -25.02 25.42 -0.99
N VAL A 448 -24.74 24.27 -0.36
CA VAL A 448 -25.67 23.13 -0.29
C VAL A 448 -26.52 23.15 0.97
N ASP A 449 -26.08 23.84 2.02
CA ASP A 449 -26.85 24.02 3.25
C ASP A 449 -27.71 25.31 3.25
N GLY A 450 -27.47 26.22 2.29
CA GLY A 450 -28.26 27.42 2.05
C GLY A 450 -27.91 28.59 2.98
N ASP A 451 -26.73 28.56 3.62
CA ASP A 451 -26.30 29.60 4.56
C ASP A 451 -25.67 30.83 3.87
N GLY A 452 -25.51 30.78 2.55
CA GLY A 452 -24.94 31.85 1.73
C GLY A 452 -23.41 31.78 1.61
N GLY A 453 -22.78 30.76 2.20
CA GLY A 453 -21.36 30.45 2.15
C GLY A 453 -21.04 29.26 1.25
N CYS A 454 -19.74 29.06 1.00
CA CYS A 454 -19.20 27.87 0.37
C CYS A 454 -17.99 27.46 1.21
N GLN A 455 -18.22 26.58 2.17
CA GLN A 455 -17.34 26.35 3.32
C GLN A 455 -17.29 24.86 3.70
N ILE A 456 -16.59 24.54 4.79
CA ILE A 456 -16.37 23.14 5.21
C ILE A 456 -17.68 22.37 5.50
N ASN A 457 -18.74 23.07 5.92
CA ASN A 457 -20.05 22.45 6.17
C ASN A 457 -20.69 21.93 4.89
N ASP A 458 -20.55 22.64 3.77
CA ASP A 458 -21.04 22.20 2.46
C ASP A 458 -20.36 20.91 2.00
N ALA A 459 -19.04 20.82 2.22
CA ALA A 459 -18.26 19.62 1.93
C ALA A 459 -18.75 18.43 2.78
N LEU A 460 -19.04 18.65 4.07
CA LEU A 460 -19.56 17.61 4.96
C LEU A 460 -20.91 17.07 4.47
N PHE A 461 -21.82 17.92 3.99
CA PHE A 461 -23.11 17.50 3.45
C PHE A 461 -22.94 16.57 2.24
N ILE A 462 -22.00 16.86 1.35
CA ILE A 462 -21.71 16.01 0.18
C ILE A 462 -21.12 14.66 0.61
N VAL A 463 -20.17 14.64 1.56
CA VAL A 463 -19.59 13.39 2.06
C VAL A 463 -20.66 12.51 2.71
N GLN A 464 -21.52 13.09 3.54
CA GLN A 464 -22.66 12.38 4.14
C GLN A 464 -23.55 11.75 3.06
N CYS A 465 -23.84 12.47 1.98
CA CYS A 465 -24.59 11.93 0.84
C CYS A 465 -23.88 10.76 0.17
N ALA A 466 -22.58 10.87 -0.05
CA ALA A 466 -21.78 9.82 -0.69
C ALA A 466 -21.77 8.52 0.12
N VAL A 467 -21.86 8.60 1.46
CA VAL A 467 -21.91 7.43 2.36
C VAL A 467 -23.33 7.03 2.78
N GLY A 468 -24.37 7.62 2.19
CA GLY A 468 -25.76 7.26 2.46
C GLY A 468 -26.31 7.76 3.80
N ILE A 469 -25.68 8.77 4.41
CA ILE A 469 -26.23 9.48 5.57
C ILE A 469 -27.26 10.50 5.09
N ASP A 470 -28.44 10.47 5.71
CA ASP A 470 -29.55 11.35 5.41
C ASP A 470 -29.27 12.80 5.86
N ASN A 471 -29.41 13.77 4.96
CA ASN A 471 -29.30 15.20 5.26
C ASN A 471 -30.16 16.07 4.33
N GLY A 472 -30.11 17.40 4.51
CA GLY A 472 -30.91 18.35 3.72
C GLY A 472 -30.64 18.33 2.21
N LEU A 473 -29.43 17.94 1.79
CA LEU A 473 -29.00 17.88 0.38
C LEU A 473 -29.43 16.59 -0.33
N CYS A 474 -29.49 15.48 0.42
CA CYS A 474 -29.81 14.15 -0.10
C CYS A 474 -30.75 13.37 0.84
N PRO A 475 -32.00 13.81 0.98
CA PRO A 475 -32.96 13.12 1.83
C PRO A 475 -33.09 11.63 1.45
N ALA A 476 -33.23 10.74 2.44
CA ALA A 476 -33.34 9.30 2.24
C ALA A 476 -34.46 8.90 1.24
N SER A 477 -35.47 9.76 1.09
CA SER A 477 -36.55 9.63 0.11
C SER A 477 -36.10 9.78 -1.35
N LEU A 478 -35.06 10.58 -1.63
CA LEU A 478 -34.46 10.73 -2.96
C LEU A 478 -33.47 9.60 -3.28
N GLN A 479 -32.81 9.05 -2.25
CA GLN A 479 -31.92 7.89 -2.40
C GLN A 479 -32.72 6.62 -2.80
N SER A 480 -34.00 6.57 -2.43
CA SER A 480 -34.92 5.48 -2.75
C SER A 480 -35.41 5.47 -4.21
N ALA A 481 -35.34 6.60 -4.93
CA ALA A 481 -35.88 6.74 -6.29
C ALA A 481 -34.85 6.45 -7.39
N SER A 482 -33.55 6.58 -7.09
CA SER A 482 -32.44 6.24 -7.99
C SER A 482 -31.71 4.96 -7.60
N ALA A 483 -32.13 4.32 -6.51
CA ALA A 483 -31.86 2.91 -6.27
C ALA A 483 -32.61 2.09 -7.33
N THR A 484 -32.03 2.00 -8.52
CA THR A 484 -31.92 0.68 -9.15
C THR A 484 -31.39 -0.18 -8.02
N THR A 485 -32.27 -1.03 -7.46
CA THR A 485 -31.93 -1.99 -6.42
C THR A 485 -30.51 -2.44 -6.69
N PRO A 486 -29.54 -2.37 -5.74
CA PRO A 486 -28.24 -2.98 -5.96
C PRO A 486 -28.58 -4.34 -6.51
N ARG A 487 -28.26 -4.53 -7.81
CA ARG A 487 -28.72 -5.68 -8.55
C ARG A 487 -28.18 -6.79 -7.70
N ALA A 488 -29.06 -7.47 -6.95
CA ALA A 488 -28.71 -8.71 -6.31
C ALA A 488 -28.00 -9.42 -7.44
N ILE A 489 -26.71 -9.69 -7.25
CA ILE A 489 -25.99 -10.59 -8.13
C ILE A 489 -26.84 -11.82 -7.97
N ASN A 490 -27.78 -11.96 -8.90
CA ASN A 490 -28.57 -13.12 -9.07
C ASN A 490 -27.45 -14.04 -9.48
N GLU A 491 -26.97 -14.78 -8.48
CA GLU A 491 -26.20 -15.98 -8.65
C GLU A 491 -26.99 -16.78 -9.68
N GLN A 492 -26.73 -16.51 -10.96
CA GLN A 492 -26.54 -17.58 -11.88
C GLN A 492 -25.37 -18.35 -11.27
N ARG A 493 -25.70 -19.22 -10.31
CA ARG A 493 -25.02 -20.48 -10.11
C ARG A 493 -25.11 -21.15 -11.47
N ARG A 494 -24.20 -20.77 -12.37
CA ARG A 494 -23.61 -21.76 -13.25
C ARG A 494 -23.13 -22.80 -12.26
N SER A 495 -23.82 -23.92 -12.21
CA SER A 495 -23.43 -25.04 -11.38
C SER A 495 -21.94 -25.20 -11.58
N ALA A 496 -21.15 -25.01 -10.53
CA ALA A 496 -19.72 -25.23 -10.61
C ALA A 496 -19.52 -26.59 -11.29
N PRO A 497 -18.59 -26.70 -12.25
CA PRO A 497 -18.31 -27.98 -12.87
C PRO A 497 -18.10 -29.00 -11.73
N PRO A 498 -18.74 -30.19 -11.78
CA PRO A 498 -18.63 -31.13 -10.69
C PRO A 498 -17.16 -31.48 -10.50
N ILE A 499 -16.68 -31.31 -9.27
CA ILE A 499 -15.37 -31.76 -8.84
C ILE A 499 -15.54 -33.21 -8.39
N GLN A 500 -14.72 -34.10 -8.94
CA GLN A 500 -14.70 -35.50 -8.56
C GLN A 500 -13.53 -35.73 -7.61
N LEU A 501 -13.80 -36.44 -6.52
CA LEU A 501 -12.79 -36.98 -5.63
C LEU A 501 -12.50 -38.42 -6.09
N ILE A 502 -11.31 -38.66 -6.61
CA ILE A 502 -10.90 -39.97 -7.14
C ILE A 502 -9.89 -40.58 -6.17
N PRO A 503 -10.24 -41.64 -5.44
CA PRO A 503 -9.27 -42.36 -4.63
C PRO A 503 -8.29 -43.12 -5.53
N SER A 504 -7.00 -43.08 -5.20
CA SER A 504 -6.00 -43.99 -5.74
C SER A 504 -6.15 -45.38 -5.13
N ALA A 505 -5.44 -46.36 -5.70
CA ALA A 505 -5.20 -47.60 -4.96
C ALA A 505 -4.45 -47.28 -3.66
N ILE A 506 -4.70 -48.11 -2.64
CA ILE A 506 -3.90 -48.10 -1.40
C ILE A 506 -2.47 -48.47 -1.80
N ASP A 507 -1.49 -47.65 -1.45
CA ASP A 507 -0.10 -47.98 -1.73
C ASP A 507 0.43 -49.07 -0.78
N ASP A 508 1.68 -49.48 -1.00
CA ASP A 508 2.31 -50.55 -0.21
C ASP A 508 2.53 -50.14 1.27
N GLU A 509 2.40 -48.86 1.60
CA GLU A 509 2.53 -48.30 2.96
C GLU A 509 1.17 -48.10 3.65
N GLY A 510 0.06 -48.32 2.94
CA GLY A 510 -1.30 -48.24 3.47
C GLY A 510 -1.98 -46.89 3.28
N TYR A 511 -1.38 -45.95 2.53
CA TYR A 511 -1.97 -44.64 2.29
C TYR A 511 -3.01 -44.68 1.17
N ILE A 512 -4.06 -43.87 1.32
CA ILE A 512 -5.07 -43.62 0.29
C ILE A 512 -4.88 -42.19 -0.21
N ILE A 513 -4.48 -42.02 -1.47
CA ILE A 513 -4.30 -40.70 -2.07
C ILE A 513 -5.61 -40.32 -2.75
N PHE A 514 -6.18 -39.17 -2.38
CA PHE A 514 -7.37 -38.64 -3.06
C PHE A 514 -6.95 -37.55 -4.05
N SER A 515 -7.23 -37.76 -5.33
CA SER A 515 -7.04 -36.74 -6.36
C SER A 515 -8.33 -35.98 -6.60
N LEU A 516 -8.26 -34.65 -6.60
CA LEU A 516 -9.37 -33.77 -7.00
C LEU A 516 -9.26 -33.48 -8.49
N GLN A 517 -10.29 -33.79 -9.26
CA GLN A 517 -10.33 -33.52 -10.70
C GLN A 517 -11.60 -32.79 -11.09
N THR A 518 -11.48 -31.78 -11.96
CA THR A 518 -12.65 -31.15 -12.59
C THR A 518 -13.19 -32.07 -13.68
N ALA A 519 -14.49 -32.32 -13.72
CA ALA A 519 -15.08 -33.30 -14.65
C ALA A 519 -14.96 -32.97 -16.17
N ARG A 520 -14.40 -31.82 -16.57
CA ARG A 520 -14.22 -31.41 -17.98
C ARG A 520 -12.91 -30.66 -18.17
N GLU A 521 -12.08 -31.11 -19.13
CA GLU A 521 -10.76 -30.51 -19.46
C GLU A 521 -10.83 -29.06 -19.96
N GLU A 522 -11.99 -28.56 -20.39
CA GLU A 522 -12.10 -27.24 -21.05
C GLU A 522 -12.54 -26.09 -20.12
N THR A 523 -12.77 -26.33 -18.82
CA THR A 523 -13.27 -25.28 -17.90
C THR A 523 -12.14 -24.69 -17.07
N LYS A 524 -11.74 -23.45 -17.35
CA LYS A 524 -10.80 -22.69 -16.51
C LYS A 524 -11.46 -22.36 -15.16
N LEU A 525 -10.77 -22.67 -14.06
CA LEU A 525 -11.17 -22.26 -12.70
C LEU A 525 -10.33 -21.05 -12.29
N GLY A 526 -10.97 -19.96 -11.88
CA GLY A 526 -10.25 -18.79 -11.31
C GLY A 526 -9.83 -19.04 -9.87
N ALA A 527 -10.79 -19.40 -9.01
CA ALA A 527 -10.56 -19.81 -7.63
C ALA A 527 -11.55 -20.90 -7.21
N VAL A 528 -11.14 -21.83 -6.36
CA VAL A 528 -12.05 -22.77 -5.71
C VAL A 528 -11.64 -23.06 -4.27
N GLY A 529 -12.63 -23.01 -3.37
CA GLY A 529 -12.51 -23.51 -2.00
C GLY A 529 -13.24 -24.85 -1.87
N ILE A 530 -12.56 -25.85 -1.32
CA ILE A 530 -13.07 -27.23 -1.16
C ILE A 530 -12.93 -27.61 0.30
N THR A 531 -14.02 -28.06 0.92
CA THR A 531 -14.00 -28.63 2.26
C THR A 531 -14.21 -30.14 2.16
N LEU A 532 -13.20 -30.91 2.55
CA LEU A 532 -13.27 -32.37 2.67
C LEU A 532 -13.63 -32.74 4.11
N ARG A 533 -14.55 -33.68 4.27
CA ARG A 533 -14.95 -34.23 5.56
C ARG A 533 -14.69 -35.73 5.56
N TYR A 534 -14.07 -36.25 6.61
CA TYR A 534 -13.76 -37.67 6.74
C TYR A 534 -14.06 -38.17 8.15
N ASP A 535 -14.25 -39.49 8.28
CA ASP A 535 -14.41 -40.15 9.57
C ASP A 535 -13.05 -40.31 10.24
N ALA A 536 -12.81 -39.56 11.32
CA ALA A 536 -11.51 -39.54 12.00
C ALA A 536 -11.22 -40.83 12.78
N ASP A 537 -12.21 -41.69 13.01
CA ASP A 537 -11.99 -43.01 13.61
C ASP A 537 -11.49 -44.04 12.59
N GLN A 538 -11.61 -43.74 11.29
CA GLN A 538 -11.22 -44.65 10.20
C GLN A 538 -10.02 -44.14 9.39
N LEU A 539 -9.81 -42.82 9.36
CA LEU A 539 -8.78 -42.18 8.55
C LEU A 539 -8.04 -41.13 9.38
N GLU A 540 -6.71 -41.11 9.24
CA GLU A 540 -5.85 -40.06 9.76
C GLU A 540 -5.26 -39.28 8.58
N LEU A 541 -5.33 -37.95 8.63
CA LEU A 541 -4.71 -37.12 7.60
C LEU A 541 -3.20 -37.11 7.85
N HIS A 542 -2.45 -37.76 6.96
CA HIS A 542 -0.99 -37.83 7.09
C HIS A 542 -0.29 -36.59 6.53
N GLU A 543 -0.60 -36.24 5.27
CA GLU A 543 0.03 -35.13 4.57
C GLU A 543 -0.93 -34.58 3.52
N CYS A 544 -0.80 -33.30 3.20
CA CYS A 544 -1.48 -32.71 2.06
C CYS A 544 -0.48 -32.17 1.05
N LEU A 545 -0.35 -32.85 -0.07
CA LEU A 545 0.62 -32.53 -1.11
C LEU A 545 0.05 -31.47 -2.06
N GLN A 546 0.77 -30.36 -2.23
CA GLN A 546 0.43 -29.32 -3.20
C GLN A 546 0.53 -29.87 -4.63
N ASP A 547 -0.32 -29.37 -5.54
CA ASP A 547 -0.42 -29.83 -6.93
C ASP A 547 0.96 -30.04 -7.60
N PRO A 548 1.35 -31.28 -7.91
CA PRO A 548 2.67 -31.58 -8.49
C PRO A 548 2.83 -31.05 -9.92
N GLN A 549 1.76 -30.57 -10.57
CA GLN A 549 1.79 -30.08 -11.94
C GLN A 549 1.96 -28.55 -12.04
N THR A 550 2.07 -27.81 -10.93
CA THR A 550 2.33 -26.35 -10.90
C THR A 550 1.30 -25.47 -11.64
N GLN A 551 0.06 -25.94 -11.86
CA GLN A 551 -0.92 -25.21 -12.66
C GLN A 551 -1.66 -24.10 -11.89
N PHE A 552 -1.56 -24.08 -10.56
CA PHE A 552 -2.16 -23.08 -9.68
C PHE A 552 -1.09 -22.21 -9.01
N SER A 553 -1.28 -20.89 -9.01
CA SER A 553 -0.39 -19.92 -8.36
C SER A 553 -0.42 -20.03 -6.83
N TYR A 554 -1.53 -20.52 -6.29
CA TYR A 554 -1.70 -20.75 -4.87
C TYR A 554 -2.49 -22.02 -4.67
N ALA A 555 -1.95 -22.93 -3.86
CA ALA A 555 -2.66 -24.11 -3.39
C ALA A 555 -2.35 -24.25 -1.90
N ALA A 556 -3.29 -23.80 -1.07
CA ALA A 556 -3.20 -23.97 0.37
C ALA A 556 -4.08 -25.16 0.77
N CYS A 557 -3.47 -26.12 1.44
CA CYS A 557 -4.19 -27.21 2.07
C CYS A 557 -3.91 -27.12 3.56
N HIS A 558 -4.93 -26.69 4.32
CA HIS A 558 -4.82 -26.57 5.76
C HIS A 558 -5.45 -27.80 6.39
N PRO A 559 -4.66 -28.71 6.99
CA PRO A 559 -5.17 -29.54 8.07
C PRO A 559 -5.76 -28.59 9.10
N HIS A 560 -7.02 -28.76 9.47
CA HIS A 560 -7.47 -28.12 10.70
C HIS A 560 -6.65 -28.76 11.82
N ASP A 561 -5.82 -27.97 12.50
CA ASP A 561 -4.93 -28.45 13.54
C ASP A 561 -5.72 -29.32 14.52
N SER A 562 -5.37 -30.61 14.59
CA SER A 562 -6.15 -31.66 15.26
C SER A 562 -6.22 -31.50 16.78
N SER A 563 -5.65 -30.41 17.30
CA SER A 563 -5.68 -30.03 18.69
C SER A 563 -6.86 -29.13 19.09
N ALA A 564 -7.69 -28.60 18.17
CA ALA A 564 -8.69 -27.57 18.55
C ALA A 564 -10.16 -27.71 18.11
N VAL A 565 -10.57 -28.58 17.17
CA VAL A 565 -12.02 -28.84 16.96
C VAL A 565 -12.28 -30.30 16.54
N GLN A 566 -12.39 -31.20 17.51
CA GLN A 566 -13.32 -32.31 17.34
C GLN A 566 -14.72 -31.69 17.34
N THR A 567 -15.40 -31.69 16.19
CA THR A 567 -16.85 -31.52 16.20
C THR A 567 -17.45 -32.67 17.00
N ALA A 568 -18.60 -32.46 17.65
CA ALA A 568 -19.21 -33.45 18.55
C ALA A 568 -19.56 -34.82 17.88
N ASP A 569 -19.28 -34.96 16.58
CA ASP A 569 -19.53 -36.12 15.73
C ASP A 569 -18.24 -36.79 15.19
N ASN A 570 -17.05 -36.49 15.72
CA ASN A 570 -15.78 -37.14 15.35
C ASN A 570 -15.41 -37.01 13.85
N THR A 571 -15.87 -35.94 13.20
CA THR A 571 -15.59 -35.68 11.78
C THR A 571 -14.31 -34.86 11.62
N GLY A 572 -13.33 -35.39 10.90
CA GLY A 572 -12.15 -34.63 10.46
C GLY A 572 -12.49 -33.70 9.29
N VAL A 573 -11.87 -32.52 9.23
CA VAL A 573 -12.12 -31.52 8.18
C VAL A 573 -10.79 -31.03 7.59
N VAL A 574 -10.71 -31.00 6.26
CA VAL A 574 -9.59 -30.40 5.51
C VAL A 574 -10.13 -29.33 4.57
N ASN A 575 -9.53 -28.15 4.60
CA ASN A 575 -9.87 -27.07 3.67
C ASN A 575 -8.76 -26.92 2.63
N VAL A 576 -9.14 -26.94 1.36
CA VAL A 576 -8.25 -26.78 0.21
C VAL A 576 -8.68 -25.54 -0.57
N GLY A 577 -7.78 -24.56 -0.69
CA GLY A 577 -7.95 -23.38 -1.53
C GLY A 577 -7.02 -23.46 -2.74
N LEU A 578 -7.58 -23.36 -3.96
CA LEU A 578 -6.82 -23.32 -5.21
C LEU A 578 -7.08 -21.98 -5.92
N LEU A 579 -6.02 -21.28 -6.34
CA LEU A 579 -6.07 -20.06 -7.13
C LEU A 579 -5.25 -20.23 -8.41
N ALA A 580 -5.88 -20.02 -9.57
CA ALA A 580 -5.15 -20.03 -10.83
C ALA A 580 -4.37 -18.72 -11.03
N PRO A 581 -3.19 -18.75 -11.69
CA PRO A 581 -2.40 -17.54 -11.97
C PRO A 581 -3.15 -16.51 -12.83
N GLU A 582 -4.02 -17.00 -13.72
CA GLU A 582 -4.75 -16.19 -14.68
C GLU A 582 -6.15 -16.80 -14.89
N GLY A 583 -7.18 -16.18 -14.30
CA GLY A 583 -8.58 -16.59 -14.40
C GLY A 583 -9.52 -15.40 -14.35
#